data_AF-A0A0K1Q7A0-F1
#
_entry.id   AF-A0A0K1Q7A0-F1
#
_cell.length_a   1.000
_cell.length_b   1.000
_cell.length_c   1.000
_cell.angle_alpha   90.00
_cell.angle_beta   90.00
_cell.angle_gamma   90.00
#
_symmetry.space_group_name_H-M   'P 1'
#
loop_
_entity.id
_entity.type
_entity.pdbx_description
1 polymer ?
#
loop_
_entity_poly.entity_id
_entity_poly.type
_entity_poly.pdbx_seq_one_letter_code
_entity_poly.pdbx_strand_id
1 'polypeptide(L)'
;MTLYSYTTAEQVAGLRNGDPLFTKVTTDSGDRGYLFDILAAVAKRGSAAAALLEGPRYEKGRFAWPFLAGTRISPEDYGDEIIAMTLKPEAIVAYVGAEHGDISFIDSTGSRLTDDEALAIPERIGAVFFFNGEAIFSGTVGSGCYGATTNRAVAYREFYLGNIDMVAEWSLGTQAIVDRLRDEAADLRGLVADLDCTGMVGPSCADIVDAWVLHRDKRVDCILASLAFASESGYPVARLGTLADELEALVFTPNPFVGAGAGSSQP
;
A
#
# COMPACT_ATOMS: atom_id res chain seq x y z
N MET A 1 2.11 6.82 -12.01
CA MET A 1 2.47 5.92 -10.88
C MET A 1 1.72 4.62 -11.06
N THR A 2 2.35 3.47 -10.82
CA THR A 2 1.67 2.15 -10.84
C THR A 2 1.54 1.62 -9.42
N LEU A 3 0.35 1.15 -9.07
CA LEU A 3 0.00 0.54 -7.80
C LEU A 3 -0.52 -0.87 -8.04
N TYR A 4 -0.35 -1.74 -7.06
CA TYR A 4 -0.72 -3.15 -7.13
C TYR A 4 -1.76 -3.46 -6.06
N SER A 5 -2.86 -4.10 -6.46
CA SER A 5 -3.90 -4.63 -5.57
C SER A 5 -3.90 -6.14 -5.66
N TYR A 6 -4.00 -6.79 -4.51
CA TYR A 6 -4.31 -8.21 -4.46
C TYR A 6 -5.82 -8.42 -4.61
N THR A 7 -6.22 -9.55 -5.16
CA THR A 7 -7.61 -9.89 -5.46
C THR A 7 -7.79 -11.41 -5.49
N THR A 8 -9.03 -11.89 -5.53
CA THR A 8 -9.33 -13.33 -5.63
C THR A 8 -9.42 -13.81 -7.08
N ALA A 9 -9.27 -15.11 -7.31
CA ALA A 9 -9.48 -15.72 -8.63
C ALA A 9 -10.92 -15.50 -9.17
N GLU A 10 -11.92 -15.45 -8.29
CA GLU A 10 -13.30 -15.12 -8.66
C GLU A 10 -13.42 -13.68 -9.18
N GLN A 11 -12.79 -12.72 -8.50
CA GLN A 11 -12.75 -11.34 -8.96
C GLN A 11 -11.99 -11.20 -10.28
N VAL A 12 -10.89 -11.93 -10.49
CA VAL A 12 -10.20 -12.00 -11.79
C VAL A 12 -11.12 -12.51 -12.89
N ALA A 13 -11.88 -13.58 -12.63
CA ALA A 13 -12.84 -14.11 -13.59
C ALA A 13 -13.93 -13.08 -13.92
N GLY A 14 -14.48 -12.41 -12.91
CA GLY A 14 -15.42 -11.31 -13.07
C GLY A 14 -14.87 -10.17 -13.94
N LEU A 15 -13.66 -9.69 -13.62
CA LEU A 15 -12.98 -8.63 -14.38
C LEU A 15 -12.79 -9.00 -15.85
N ARG A 16 -12.41 -10.25 -16.14
CA ARG A 16 -12.29 -10.77 -17.51
C ARG A 16 -13.64 -10.84 -18.24
N ASN A 17 -14.74 -10.97 -17.50
CA ASN A 17 -16.10 -11.00 -18.02
C ASN A 17 -16.78 -9.61 -18.06
N GLY A 18 -16.06 -8.54 -17.71
CA GLY A 18 -16.55 -7.16 -17.79
C GLY A 18 -17.11 -6.60 -16.48
N ASP A 19 -16.89 -7.25 -15.34
CA ASP A 19 -17.20 -6.66 -14.04
C ASP A 19 -16.38 -5.38 -13.81
N PRO A 20 -16.92 -4.40 -13.07
CA PRO A 20 -16.22 -3.14 -12.81
C PRO A 20 -14.93 -3.36 -12.03
N LEU A 21 -13.87 -2.60 -12.37
CA LEU A 21 -12.60 -2.64 -11.63
C LEU A 21 -12.80 -2.34 -10.15
N PHE A 22 -13.57 -1.29 -9.83
CA PHE A 22 -13.87 -0.88 -8.47
C PHE A 22 -15.22 -1.43 -8.04
N THR A 23 -15.16 -2.47 -7.22
CA THR A 23 -16.32 -3.02 -6.50
C THR A 23 -16.41 -2.37 -5.11
N LYS A 24 -17.51 -2.62 -4.39
CA LYS A 24 -17.66 -2.13 -3.02
C LYS A 24 -16.48 -2.65 -2.19
N VAL A 25 -15.73 -1.75 -1.55
CA VAL A 25 -14.70 -2.13 -0.59
C VAL A 25 -15.43 -2.38 0.71
N THR A 26 -15.65 -3.66 1.00
CA THR A 26 -15.95 -4.11 2.34
C THR A 26 -14.76 -4.91 2.81
N THR A 27 -14.23 -4.58 3.98
CA THR A 27 -13.41 -5.52 4.76
C THR A 27 -14.20 -6.82 4.97
N ASP A 28 -13.56 -7.86 5.49
CA ASP A 28 -14.26 -9.11 5.84
C ASP A 28 -15.46 -8.88 6.79
N SER A 29 -15.48 -7.77 7.54
CA SER A 29 -16.58 -7.37 8.43
C SER A 29 -17.74 -6.64 7.75
N GLY A 30 -17.64 -6.28 6.47
CA GLY A 30 -18.67 -5.50 5.77
C GLY A 30 -18.48 -3.98 5.86
N ASP A 31 -17.43 -3.51 6.54
CA ASP A 31 -17.14 -2.09 6.78
C ASP A 31 -16.28 -1.48 5.67
N ARG A 32 -16.30 -0.15 5.52
CA ARG A 32 -15.48 0.55 4.50
C ARG A 32 -13.98 0.56 4.85
N GLY A 33 -13.62 0.18 6.07
CA GLY A 33 -12.24 0.19 6.59
C GLY A 33 -11.89 1.47 7.35
N TYR A 34 -10.79 1.40 8.11
CA TYR A 34 -10.40 2.43 9.09
C TYR A 34 -10.15 3.82 8.49
N LEU A 35 -9.63 3.89 7.25
CA LEU A 35 -9.49 5.16 6.52
C LEU A 35 -10.83 5.94 6.52
N PHE A 36 -11.94 5.27 6.23
CA PHE A 36 -13.24 5.93 6.14
C PHE A 36 -13.80 6.30 7.50
N ASP A 37 -13.48 5.57 8.57
CA ASP A 37 -13.81 5.97 9.93
C ASP A 37 -13.11 7.27 10.31
N ILE A 38 -11.82 7.38 9.96
CA ILE A 38 -11.04 8.61 10.12
C ILE A 38 -11.68 9.73 9.30
N LEU A 39 -11.87 9.54 7.99
CA LEU A 39 -12.46 10.57 7.12
C LEU A 39 -13.82 11.05 7.63
N ALA A 40 -14.71 10.14 8.05
CA ALA A 40 -16.00 10.51 8.62
C ALA A 40 -15.85 11.31 9.93
N ALA A 41 -14.90 10.96 10.80
CA ALA A 41 -14.61 11.71 12.01
C ALA A 41 -14.06 13.11 11.72
N VAL A 42 -13.13 13.26 10.77
CA VAL A 42 -12.57 14.57 10.38
C VAL A 42 -13.63 15.43 9.68
N ALA A 43 -14.47 14.84 8.82
CA ALA A 43 -15.56 15.53 8.14
C ALA A 43 -16.56 16.13 9.15
N LYS A 44 -16.92 15.38 10.19
CA LYS A 44 -17.76 15.88 11.30
C LYS A 44 -17.17 17.08 12.05
N ARG A 45 -15.84 17.25 12.02
CA ARG A 45 -15.14 18.41 12.57
C ARG A 45 -15.07 19.61 11.61
N GLY A 46 -15.63 19.49 10.40
CA GLY A 46 -15.75 20.57 9.43
C GLY A 46 -14.72 20.56 8.29
N SER A 47 -13.95 19.48 8.11
CA SER A 47 -13.02 19.38 6.97
C SER A 47 -13.76 19.09 5.66
N ALA A 48 -13.70 20.05 4.72
CA ALA A 48 -14.26 19.89 3.38
C ALA A 48 -13.52 18.81 2.57
N ALA A 49 -12.19 18.72 2.71
CA ALA A 49 -11.38 17.67 2.11
C ALA A 49 -11.82 16.27 2.57
N ALA A 50 -12.02 16.09 3.89
CA ALA A 50 -12.47 14.81 4.42
C ALA A 50 -13.88 14.43 3.91
N ALA A 51 -14.80 15.39 3.90
CA ALA A 51 -16.15 15.19 3.39
C ALA A 51 -16.16 14.82 1.89
N LEU A 52 -15.27 15.42 1.09
CA LEU A 52 -15.10 15.06 -0.32
C LEU A 52 -14.62 13.61 -0.47
N LEU A 53 -13.59 13.21 0.29
CA LEU A 53 -12.98 11.88 0.22
C LEU A 53 -13.88 10.77 0.80
N GLU A 54 -14.80 11.11 1.70
CA GLU A 54 -15.81 10.16 2.23
C GLU A 54 -16.97 9.93 1.25
N GLY A 55 -17.19 10.88 0.34
CA GLY A 55 -18.34 10.96 -0.54
C GLY A 55 -18.44 9.88 -1.63
N PRO A 56 -19.51 9.93 -2.46
CA PRO A 56 -19.89 8.85 -3.37
C PRO A 56 -18.82 8.43 -4.39
N ARG A 57 -17.93 9.35 -4.80
CA ARG A 57 -16.82 9.03 -5.72
C ARG A 57 -15.90 7.95 -5.16
N TYR A 58 -15.73 7.92 -3.83
CA TYR A 58 -14.85 6.99 -3.14
C TYR A 58 -15.62 5.86 -2.43
N GLU A 59 -16.90 5.66 -2.75
CA GLU A 59 -17.71 4.58 -2.20
C GLU A 59 -17.22 3.19 -2.64
N LYS A 60 -16.66 3.11 -3.84
CA LYS A 60 -16.08 1.90 -4.43
C LYS A 60 -14.61 2.16 -4.73
N GLY A 61 -13.79 1.13 -4.64
CA GLY A 61 -12.36 1.29 -4.83
C GLY A 61 -11.59 0.01 -4.64
N ARG A 62 -10.28 0.15 -4.46
CA ARG A 62 -9.36 -0.91 -4.07
C ARG A 62 -8.26 -0.38 -3.17
N PHE A 63 -7.86 -1.18 -2.20
CA PHE A 63 -6.58 -0.96 -1.52
C PHE A 63 -5.44 -1.45 -2.42
N ALA A 64 -4.36 -0.69 -2.46
CA ALA A 64 -3.21 -0.97 -3.31
C ALA A 64 -1.91 -0.46 -2.70
N TRP A 65 -0.81 -0.97 -3.22
CA TRP A 65 0.54 -0.68 -2.75
C TRP A 65 1.49 -0.41 -3.92
N PRO A 66 2.51 0.42 -3.75
CA PRO A 66 3.54 0.60 -4.76
C PRO A 66 4.48 -0.61 -4.88
N PHE A 67 4.39 -1.56 -3.96
CA PHE A 67 5.17 -2.81 -3.90
C PHE A 67 4.26 -3.98 -3.57
N LEU A 68 4.55 -5.14 -4.15
CA LEU A 68 3.77 -6.38 -3.99
C LEU A 68 3.92 -6.97 -2.58
N ALA A 69 5.09 -6.81 -1.96
CA ALA A 69 5.30 -7.26 -0.58
C ALA A 69 4.38 -6.57 0.46
N GLY A 70 3.79 -5.41 0.13
CA GLY A 70 3.02 -4.58 1.06
C GLY A 70 1.74 -5.23 1.62
N THR A 71 1.08 -6.11 0.86
CA THR A 71 -0.11 -6.83 1.35
C THR A 71 0.23 -8.06 2.16
N ARG A 72 1.37 -8.72 1.89
CA ARG A 72 1.77 -9.96 2.57
C ARG A 72 2.14 -9.76 4.05
N ILE A 73 2.22 -8.51 4.47
CA ILE A 73 2.42 -8.10 5.86
C ILE A 73 1.16 -7.49 6.48
N SER A 74 0.10 -7.31 5.69
CA SER A 74 -1.24 -6.99 6.21
C SER A 74 -1.80 -8.22 6.95
N PRO A 75 -2.55 -8.03 8.05
CA PRO A 75 -3.30 -9.13 8.67
C PRO A 75 -4.50 -9.60 7.83
N GLU A 76 -4.90 -8.84 6.82
CA GLU A 76 -6.02 -9.16 5.93
C GLU A 76 -5.55 -9.96 4.71
N ASP A 77 -6.34 -10.98 4.32
CA ASP A 77 -6.11 -11.76 3.11
C ASP A 77 -6.95 -11.21 1.95
N TYR A 78 -6.27 -10.64 0.96
CA TYR A 78 -6.90 -10.08 -0.24
C TYR A 78 -6.85 -11.05 -1.43
N GLY A 79 -6.39 -12.29 -1.23
CA GLY A 79 -6.17 -13.30 -2.27
C GLY A 79 -4.77 -13.28 -2.88
N ASP A 80 -4.57 -14.12 -3.89
CA ASP A 80 -3.25 -14.38 -4.51
C ASP A 80 -3.11 -13.81 -5.93
N GLU A 81 -4.18 -13.29 -6.51
CA GLU A 81 -4.14 -12.66 -7.82
C GLU A 81 -3.74 -11.19 -7.71
N ILE A 82 -3.04 -10.67 -8.73
CA ILE A 82 -2.48 -9.32 -8.71
C ILE A 82 -3.03 -8.50 -9.86
N ILE A 83 -3.58 -7.33 -9.53
CA ILE A 83 -3.94 -6.27 -10.48
C ILE A 83 -2.88 -5.17 -10.40
N ALA A 84 -2.28 -4.82 -11.54
CA ALA A 84 -1.50 -3.59 -11.67
C ALA A 84 -2.39 -2.47 -12.18
N MET A 85 -2.35 -1.29 -11.56
CA MET A 85 -3.15 -0.11 -11.91
C MET A 85 -2.24 1.10 -12.06
N THR A 86 -2.22 1.70 -13.24
CA THR A 86 -1.42 2.89 -13.54
C THR A 86 -2.32 4.12 -13.49
N LEU A 87 -1.99 5.07 -12.61
CA LEU A 87 -2.66 6.36 -12.53
C LEU A 87 -2.29 7.26 -13.71
N LYS A 88 -3.24 8.10 -14.12
CA LYS A 88 -3.04 9.16 -15.12
C LYS A 88 -1.95 10.15 -14.67
N PRO A 89 -1.20 10.77 -15.61
CA PRO A 89 -0.17 11.75 -15.28
C PRO A 89 -0.70 12.99 -14.55
N GLU A 90 -1.99 13.29 -14.62
CA GLU A 90 -2.62 14.41 -13.94
C GLU A 90 -3.26 14.05 -12.58
N ALA A 91 -3.12 12.79 -12.14
CA ALA A 91 -3.70 12.35 -10.88
C ALA A 91 -3.04 13.04 -9.68
N ILE A 92 -3.87 13.42 -8.71
CA ILE A 92 -3.50 13.95 -7.40
C ILE A 92 -3.62 12.82 -6.37
N VAL A 93 -2.67 12.76 -5.44
CA VAL A 93 -2.71 11.86 -4.28
C VAL A 93 -3.04 12.67 -3.04
N ALA A 94 -4.11 12.29 -2.34
CA ALA A 94 -4.41 12.80 -1.00
C ALA A 94 -3.65 11.98 0.04
N TYR A 95 -3.00 12.62 1.00
CA TYR A 95 -2.32 11.99 2.12
C TYR A 95 -3.17 12.19 3.36
N VAL A 96 -3.49 11.11 4.07
CA VAL A 96 -4.33 11.12 5.27
C VAL A 96 -3.59 10.44 6.42
N GLY A 97 -3.32 11.18 7.49
CA GLY A 97 -2.74 10.65 8.72
C GLY A 97 -3.81 10.26 9.74
N ALA A 98 -3.76 9.04 10.27
CA ALA A 98 -4.79 8.54 11.20
C ALA A 98 -4.84 9.30 12.54
N GLU A 99 -3.67 9.66 13.10
CA GLU A 99 -3.53 10.20 14.46
C GLU A 99 -4.28 11.53 14.67
N HIS A 100 -4.24 12.40 13.67
CA HIS A 100 -4.84 13.74 13.74
C HIS A 100 -5.89 13.99 12.66
N GLY A 101 -5.96 13.10 11.65
CA GLY A 101 -6.81 13.31 10.49
C GLY A 101 -6.30 14.42 9.58
N ASP A 102 -4.99 14.70 9.60
CA ASP A 102 -4.37 15.68 8.72
C ASP A 102 -4.51 15.22 7.27
N ILE A 103 -4.94 16.13 6.39
CA ILE A 103 -5.09 15.89 4.97
C ILE A 103 -4.15 16.84 4.23
N SER A 104 -3.39 16.31 3.27
CA SER A 104 -2.59 17.11 2.34
C SER A 104 -2.65 16.51 0.95
N PHE A 105 -2.30 17.28 -0.07
CA PHE A 105 -2.42 16.87 -1.47
C PHE A 105 -1.09 17.05 -2.20
N ILE A 106 -0.75 16.07 -3.03
CA ILE A 106 0.45 16.11 -3.87
C ILE A 106 0.06 15.78 -5.31
N ASP A 107 0.56 16.57 -6.25
CA ASP A 107 0.39 16.31 -7.67
C ASP A 107 1.38 15.25 -8.19
N SER A 108 1.28 14.90 -9.47
CA SER A 108 2.15 13.89 -10.10
C SER A 108 3.62 14.31 -10.21
N THR A 109 3.94 15.59 -10.03
CA THR A 109 5.32 16.11 -10.03
C THR A 109 5.95 16.04 -8.64
N GLY A 110 5.16 15.71 -7.61
CA GLY A 110 5.58 15.76 -6.21
C GLY A 110 5.37 17.12 -5.55
N SER A 111 4.69 18.05 -6.23
CA SER A 111 4.40 19.38 -5.68
C SER A 111 3.20 19.33 -4.75
N ARG A 112 3.30 19.98 -3.59
CA ARG A 112 2.18 20.11 -2.65
C ARG A 112 1.16 21.10 -3.19
N LEU A 113 -0.11 20.74 -3.08
CA LEU A 113 -1.25 21.62 -3.36
C LEU A 113 -1.86 22.10 -2.05
N THR A 114 -2.41 23.30 -2.06
CA THR A 114 -3.31 23.77 -0.98
C THR A 114 -4.65 23.05 -1.06
N ASP A 115 -5.40 23.08 0.04
CA ASP A 115 -6.77 22.51 0.08
C ASP A 115 -7.66 23.16 -0.99
N ASP A 116 -7.61 24.49 -1.14
CA ASP A 116 -8.41 25.21 -2.14
C ASP A 116 -8.08 24.79 -3.57
N GLU A 117 -6.80 24.59 -3.89
CA GLU A 117 -6.37 24.11 -5.21
C GLU A 117 -6.87 22.69 -5.48
N ALA A 118 -6.72 21.78 -4.52
CA ALA A 118 -7.18 20.39 -4.68
C ALA A 118 -8.72 20.30 -4.77
N LEU A 119 -9.42 21.08 -3.96
CA LEU A 119 -10.89 21.15 -3.94
C LEU A 119 -11.49 21.84 -5.17
N ALA A 120 -10.71 22.62 -5.92
CA ALA A 120 -11.13 23.21 -7.19
C ALA A 120 -11.14 22.21 -8.36
N ILE A 121 -10.40 21.10 -8.25
CA ILE A 121 -10.28 20.04 -9.28
C ILE A 121 -10.41 18.64 -8.66
N PRO A 122 -11.49 18.37 -7.89
CA PRO A 122 -11.61 17.15 -7.10
C PRO A 122 -11.63 15.89 -7.98
N GLU A 123 -12.01 16.01 -9.26
CA GLU A 123 -11.99 14.94 -10.27
C GLU A 123 -10.59 14.42 -10.59
N ARG A 124 -9.54 15.16 -10.25
CA ARG A 124 -8.15 14.72 -10.41
C ARG A 124 -7.61 13.94 -9.22
N ILE A 125 -8.28 13.94 -8.08
CA ILE A 125 -7.83 13.14 -6.92
C ILE A 125 -8.07 11.67 -7.25
N GLY A 126 -6.98 10.94 -7.49
CA GLY A 126 -7.00 9.56 -8.00
C GLY A 126 -6.83 8.50 -6.90
N ALA A 127 -6.05 8.83 -5.88
CA ALA A 127 -5.73 7.92 -4.79
C ALA A 127 -5.62 8.65 -3.45
N VAL A 128 -5.87 7.91 -2.37
CA VAL A 128 -5.67 8.36 -1.00
C VAL A 128 -4.58 7.49 -0.38
N PHE A 129 -3.42 8.06 -0.11
CA PHE A 129 -2.41 7.43 0.74
C PHE A 129 -2.83 7.59 2.20
N PHE A 130 -3.17 6.48 2.84
CA PHE A 130 -3.51 6.44 4.25
C PHE A 130 -2.33 5.92 5.07
N PHE A 131 -1.98 6.65 6.12
CA PHE A 131 -0.94 6.27 7.06
C PHE A 131 -1.50 6.25 8.48
N ASN A 132 -1.51 5.07 9.09
CA ASN A 132 -1.68 4.93 10.52
C ASN A 132 -0.30 4.80 11.17
N GLY A 133 0.11 5.84 11.89
CA GLY A 133 1.37 5.86 12.65
C GLY A 133 1.21 5.42 14.11
N GLU A 134 0.00 5.13 14.59
CA GLU A 134 -0.23 4.76 15.98
C GLU A 134 0.40 3.40 16.29
N ALA A 135 1.60 3.42 16.86
CA ALA A 135 2.04 2.36 17.76
C ALA A 135 1.35 2.63 19.11
N ILE A 136 0.17 2.05 19.35
CA ILE A 136 -0.44 2.11 20.70
C ILE A 136 0.45 1.28 21.64
N PHE A 137 1.42 1.94 22.28
CA PHE A 137 2.06 1.44 23.50
C PHE A 137 1.13 1.68 24.68
N SER A 138 -0.02 1.01 24.70
CA SER A 138 -0.86 0.94 25.89
C SER A 138 -0.37 -0.20 26.77
N GLY A 139 0.77 0.01 27.42
CA GLY A 139 1.31 -0.88 28.43
C GLY A 139 2.51 -0.21 29.10
N THR A 140 2.49 -0.13 30.43
CA THR A 140 3.61 0.35 31.24
C THR A 140 4.91 -0.27 30.73
N VAL A 141 5.90 0.57 30.43
CA VAL A 141 7.21 0.17 29.92
C VAL A 141 7.90 -0.73 30.95
N GLY A 142 7.60 -2.01 30.91
CA GLY A 142 8.45 -3.05 31.46
C GLY A 142 9.56 -3.27 30.45
N SER A 143 10.80 -2.97 30.85
CA SER A 143 12.00 -3.30 30.09
C SER A 143 12.01 -4.80 29.78
N GLY A 144 11.60 -5.16 28.56
CA GLY A 144 11.45 -6.53 28.16
C GLY A 144 10.89 -6.58 26.74
N CYS A 145 11.78 -6.45 25.76
CA CYS A 145 11.57 -7.09 24.46
C CYS A 145 11.16 -8.56 24.76
N TYR A 146 10.13 -9.07 24.10
CA TYR A 146 9.47 -10.36 24.37
C TYR A 146 8.45 -10.33 25.52
N GLY A 147 7.25 -9.84 25.22
CA GLY A 147 6.07 -10.02 26.06
C GLY A 147 4.80 -9.84 25.26
N ALA A 148 4.08 -10.93 24.99
CA ALA A 148 2.79 -10.90 24.33
C ALA A 148 1.73 -10.24 25.22
N THR A 149 1.15 -9.14 24.74
CA THR A 149 -0.17 -8.66 25.18
C THR A 149 -0.97 -8.23 23.95
N THR A 150 -2.16 -8.79 23.85
CA THR A 150 -3.19 -8.59 22.81
C THR A 150 -3.78 -7.19 22.90
N ASN A 151 -3.35 -6.31 22.00
CA ASN A 151 -4.07 -5.14 21.43
C ASN A 151 -3.05 -4.31 20.62
N ARG A 152 -2.48 -4.92 19.58
CA ARG A 152 -1.52 -4.25 18.72
C ARG A 152 -2.28 -3.42 17.68
N ALA A 153 -2.35 -2.11 17.90
CA ALA A 153 -2.40 -1.20 16.76
C ALA A 153 -1.11 -1.43 15.98
N VAL A 154 -1.24 -2.03 14.81
CA VAL A 154 -0.15 -2.18 13.86
C VAL A 154 -0.16 -0.88 13.06
N ALA A 155 0.95 -0.13 13.05
CA ALA A 155 1.04 0.96 12.08
C ALA A 155 0.97 0.35 10.67
N TYR A 156 0.28 0.97 9.73
CA TYR A 156 0.22 0.48 8.35
C TYR A 156 0.04 1.62 7.36
N ARG A 157 0.36 1.32 6.11
CA ARG A 157 0.36 2.24 4.97
C ARG A 157 -0.30 1.57 3.80
N GLU A 158 -1.24 2.26 3.18
CA GLU A 158 -1.94 1.76 2.00
C GLU A 158 -2.40 2.90 1.12
N PHE A 159 -2.57 2.62 -0.17
CA PHE A 159 -3.30 3.50 -1.06
C PHE A 159 -4.71 2.99 -1.21
N TYR A 160 -5.71 3.86 -1.10
CA TYR A 160 -7.06 3.61 -1.55
C TYR A 160 -7.27 4.29 -2.91
N LEU A 161 -7.56 3.51 -3.95
CA LEU A 161 -7.96 4.04 -5.26
C LEU A 161 -9.48 4.02 -5.34
N GLY A 162 -10.12 5.19 -5.25
CA GLY A 162 -11.57 5.32 -5.39
C GLY A 162 -12.03 5.95 -6.70
N ASN A 163 -11.15 6.67 -7.41
CA ASN A 163 -11.53 7.41 -8.61
C ASN A 163 -11.04 6.71 -9.89
N ILE A 164 -11.92 5.90 -10.49
CA ILE A 164 -11.60 5.09 -11.67
C ILE A 164 -11.25 5.95 -12.89
N ASP A 165 -11.76 7.18 -12.96
CA ASP A 165 -11.46 8.12 -14.03
C ASP A 165 -9.99 8.54 -14.02
N MET A 166 -9.27 8.39 -12.89
CA MET A 166 -7.85 8.68 -12.76
C MET A 166 -6.94 7.45 -12.93
N VAL A 167 -7.52 6.27 -13.21
CA VAL A 167 -6.76 5.12 -13.69
C VAL A 167 -6.60 5.27 -15.20
N ALA A 168 -5.37 5.27 -15.69
CA ALA A 168 -5.07 5.28 -17.13
C ALA A 168 -5.26 3.87 -17.71
N GLU A 169 -4.70 2.88 -17.03
CA GLU A 169 -4.66 1.49 -17.46
C GLU A 169 -4.65 0.59 -16.22
N TRP A 170 -5.23 -0.59 -16.34
CA TRP A 170 -5.03 -1.66 -15.39
C TRP A 170 -4.79 -2.99 -16.12
N SER A 171 -4.08 -3.90 -15.47
CA SER A 171 -3.76 -5.19 -16.07
C SER A 171 -3.70 -6.33 -15.06
N LEU A 172 -3.92 -7.54 -15.58
CA LEU A 172 -3.89 -8.82 -14.89
C LEU A 172 -3.01 -9.79 -15.67
N GLY A 173 -2.35 -10.72 -14.96
CA GLY A 173 -1.70 -11.86 -15.59
C GLY A 173 -0.59 -11.50 -16.59
N THR A 174 0.00 -10.31 -16.50
CA THR A 174 1.00 -9.83 -17.46
C THR A 174 2.41 -10.29 -17.10
N GLN A 175 3.30 -10.34 -18.10
CA GLN A 175 4.73 -10.60 -17.86
C GLN A 175 5.35 -9.53 -16.94
N ALA A 176 4.90 -8.27 -17.02
CA ALA A 176 5.39 -7.20 -16.16
C ALA A 176 5.11 -7.46 -14.67
N ILE A 177 3.97 -8.08 -14.33
CA ILE A 177 3.67 -8.48 -12.95
C ILE A 177 4.59 -9.63 -12.52
N VAL A 178 4.83 -10.62 -13.39
CA VAL A 178 5.77 -11.72 -13.11
C VAL A 178 7.19 -11.20 -12.88
N ASP A 179 7.66 -10.29 -13.72
CA ASP A 179 8.99 -9.68 -13.57
C ASP A 179 9.05 -8.88 -12.26
N ARG A 180 7.98 -8.15 -11.92
CA ARG A 180 7.91 -7.40 -10.66
C ARG A 180 7.98 -8.31 -9.43
N LEU A 181 7.26 -9.43 -9.42
CA LEU A 181 7.32 -10.42 -8.33
C LEU A 181 8.74 -10.94 -8.12
N ARG A 182 9.42 -11.31 -9.22
CA ARG A 182 10.79 -11.82 -9.18
C ARG A 182 11.78 -10.77 -8.71
N ASP A 183 11.66 -9.55 -9.24
CA ASP A 183 12.56 -8.47 -8.84
C ASP A 183 12.39 -8.13 -7.36
N GLU A 184 11.15 -8.00 -6.85
CA GLU A 184 10.93 -7.71 -5.43
C GLU A 184 11.38 -8.87 -4.53
N ALA A 185 11.16 -10.13 -4.92
CA ALA A 185 11.69 -11.27 -4.18
C ALA A 185 13.23 -11.25 -4.15
N ALA A 186 13.88 -10.94 -5.28
CA ALA A 186 15.33 -10.80 -5.34
C ALA A 186 15.85 -9.63 -4.48
N ASP A 187 15.17 -8.48 -4.51
CA ASP A 187 15.48 -7.32 -3.66
C ASP A 187 15.42 -7.70 -2.17
N LEU A 188 14.36 -8.42 -1.75
CA LEU A 188 14.19 -8.90 -0.39
C LEU A 188 15.26 -9.92 0.03
N ARG A 189 15.67 -10.83 -0.87
CA ARG A 189 16.76 -11.78 -0.59
C ARG A 189 18.12 -11.12 -0.53
N GLY A 190 18.38 -10.15 -1.41
CA GLY A 190 19.57 -9.32 -1.32
C GLY A 190 19.65 -8.67 0.06
N LEU A 191 18.55 -8.01 0.46
CA LEU A 191 18.42 -7.42 1.79
C LEU A 191 18.66 -8.43 2.93
N VAL A 192 18.10 -9.64 2.87
CA VAL A 192 18.37 -10.70 3.86
C VAL A 192 19.86 -11.05 3.92
N ALA A 193 20.50 -11.25 2.77
CA ALA A 193 21.91 -11.61 2.70
C ALA A 193 22.82 -10.51 3.25
N ASP A 194 22.45 -9.25 3.02
CA ASP A 194 23.23 -8.12 3.53
C ASP A 194 23.02 -7.86 5.03
N LEU A 195 21.85 -8.22 5.56
CA LEU A 195 21.53 -8.14 6.99
C LEU A 195 22.02 -9.38 7.77
N ASP A 196 22.50 -10.41 7.09
CA ASP A 196 23.08 -11.59 7.72
C ASP A 196 24.44 -11.26 8.36
N CYS A 197 24.37 -10.80 9.61
CA CYS A 197 25.53 -10.47 10.43
C CYS A 197 26.24 -11.73 11.01
N THR A 198 25.88 -12.95 10.59
CA THR A 198 26.51 -14.16 11.12
C THR A 198 28.00 -14.20 10.74
N GLY A 199 28.87 -14.14 11.74
CA GLY A 199 30.33 -14.19 11.57
C GLY A 199 31.06 -12.86 11.55
N MET A 200 30.38 -11.71 11.71
CA MET A 200 31.06 -10.42 11.84
C MET A 200 31.67 -10.24 13.24
N VAL A 201 33.00 -10.05 13.29
CA VAL A 201 33.73 -9.61 14.48
C VAL A 201 34.08 -8.13 14.26
N GLY A 202 33.21 -7.22 14.70
CA GLY A 202 33.29 -5.81 14.35
C GLY A 202 32.08 -5.03 14.88
N PRO A 203 31.87 -3.76 14.48
CA PRO A 203 30.80 -2.93 15.02
C PRO A 203 29.46 -3.66 14.96
N SER A 204 28.60 -3.37 15.94
CA SER A 204 27.38 -4.13 16.16
C SER A 204 26.52 -4.10 14.89
N CYS A 205 25.73 -5.15 14.66
CA CYS A 205 24.81 -5.21 13.51
C CYS A 205 23.92 -3.94 13.41
N ALA A 206 23.68 -3.25 14.52
CA ALA A 206 23.02 -1.94 14.57
C ALA A 206 23.80 -0.82 13.85
N ASP A 207 25.12 -0.75 13.99
CA ASP A 207 25.96 0.25 13.33
C ASP A 207 25.98 0.05 11.79
N ILE A 208 25.85 -1.20 11.33
CA ILE A 208 25.74 -1.54 9.91
C ILE A 208 24.38 -1.12 9.38
N VAL A 209 23.29 -1.43 10.10
CA VAL A 209 21.93 -1.01 9.75
C VAL A 209 21.82 0.52 9.67
N ASP A 210 22.41 1.26 10.61
CA ASP A 210 22.40 2.73 10.60
C ASP A 210 23.22 3.31 9.43
N ALA A 211 24.39 2.74 9.12
CA ALA A 211 25.16 3.11 7.94
C ALA A 211 24.43 2.76 6.63
N TRP A 212 23.64 1.68 6.65
CA TRP A 212 22.88 1.15 5.53
C TRP A 212 21.73 2.04 5.09
N VAL A 213 20.94 2.53 6.06
CA VAL A 213 19.82 3.45 5.85
C VAL A 213 20.27 4.75 5.14
N LEU A 214 21.57 5.06 5.19
CA LEU A 214 22.13 6.29 4.64
C LEU A 214 22.74 6.14 3.22
N HIS A 215 22.95 4.93 2.68
CA HIS A 215 23.82 4.72 1.50
C HIS A 215 23.26 3.84 0.36
N ARG A 216 21.96 3.51 0.34
CA ARG A 216 21.41 2.56 -0.64
C ARG A 216 20.61 3.12 -1.82
N ASP A 217 20.32 2.19 -2.75
CA ASP A 217 19.38 2.40 -3.85
C ASP A 217 18.00 2.76 -3.29
N LYS A 218 17.46 3.88 -3.77
CA LYS A 218 16.15 4.41 -3.39
C LYS A 218 15.02 3.38 -3.49
N ARG A 219 15.14 2.38 -4.37
CA ARG A 219 14.14 1.32 -4.52
C ARG A 219 14.00 0.46 -3.25
N VAL A 220 15.10 0.06 -2.63
CA VAL A 220 15.08 -0.77 -1.40
C VAL A 220 14.56 0.03 -0.22
N ASP A 221 14.94 1.31 -0.12
CA ASP A 221 14.40 2.23 0.89
C ASP A 221 12.89 2.42 0.74
N CYS A 222 12.39 2.49 -0.50
CA CYS A 222 10.96 2.57 -0.75
C CYS A 222 10.22 1.26 -0.42
N ILE A 223 10.83 0.09 -0.69
CA ILE A 223 10.28 -1.21 -0.25
C ILE A 223 10.18 -1.19 1.28
N LEU A 224 11.27 -0.92 1.99
CA LEU A 224 11.30 -0.86 3.46
C LEU A 224 10.32 0.18 4.03
N ALA A 225 10.23 1.37 3.43
CA ALA A 225 9.28 2.41 3.82
C ALA A 225 7.81 2.01 3.57
N SER A 226 7.57 1.10 2.63
CA SER A 226 6.27 0.50 2.37
C SER A 226 6.00 -0.73 3.23
N LEU A 227 7.05 -1.41 3.69
CA LEU A 227 7.02 -2.49 4.67
C LEU A 227 6.94 -2.01 6.11
N ALA A 228 6.94 -0.70 6.35
CA ALA A 228 6.92 -0.07 7.67
C ALA A 228 5.56 -0.28 8.38
N PHE A 229 5.30 -1.54 8.75
CA PHE A 229 4.29 -1.95 9.69
C PHE A 229 4.92 -1.94 11.08
N ALA A 230 4.68 -0.89 11.85
CA ALA A 230 5.18 -0.81 13.22
C ALA A 230 4.31 -1.68 14.13
N SER A 231 4.75 -2.91 14.36
CA SER A 231 4.79 -3.50 15.71
C SER A 231 5.79 -4.65 15.87
N GLU A 232 6.83 -4.72 15.03
CA GLU A 232 8.01 -5.51 15.35
C GLU A 232 9.20 -4.57 15.51
N SER A 233 9.41 -4.16 16.75
CA SER A 233 10.74 -3.80 17.25
C SER A 233 11.70 -4.95 16.92
N GLY A 234 12.36 -4.82 15.77
CA GLY A 234 13.20 -5.82 15.13
C GLY A 234 12.50 -6.39 13.90
N TYR A 235 12.82 -5.91 12.69
CA TYR A 235 12.55 -6.65 11.46
C TYR A 235 13.25 -8.01 11.62
N PRO A 236 12.55 -9.14 11.79
CA PRO A 236 13.22 -10.42 11.76
C PRO A 236 13.67 -10.57 10.32
N VAL A 237 14.97 -10.63 10.08
CA VAL A 237 15.56 -11.03 8.78
C VAL A 237 14.83 -12.28 8.24
N ALA A 238 14.40 -13.17 9.14
CA ALA A 238 13.55 -14.31 8.84
C ALA A 238 12.23 -13.96 8.11
N ARG A 239 11.51 -12.89 8.50
CA ARG A 239 10.26 -12.49 7.84
C ARG A 239 10.52 -11.97 6.43
N LEU A 240 11.63 -11.26 6.20
CA LEU A 240 12.02 -10.80 4.87
C LEU A 240 12.31 -11.98 3.93
N GLY A 241 12.98 -13.03 4.45
CA GLY A 241 13.19 -14.27 3.71
C GLY A 241 11.87 -14.97 3.37
N THR A 242 10.97 -15.10 4.35
CA THR A 242 9.63 -15.68 4.12
C THR A 242 8.81 -14.86 3.12
N LEU A 243 8.86 -13.54 3.18
CA LEU A 243 8.18 -12.67 2.21
C LEU A 243 8.71 -12.86 0.80
N ALA A 244 10.03 -13.01 0.64
CA ALA A 244 10.61 -13.31 -0.67
C ALA A 244 10.09 -14.64 -1.23
N ASP A 245 10.04 -15.68 -0.41
CA ASP A 245 9.51 -16.99 -0.80
C ASP A 245 8.01 -16.93 -1.12
N GLU A 246 7.22 -16.17 -0.34
CA GLU A 246 5.81 -15.91 -0.61
C GLU A 246 5.60 -15.22 -1.96
N LEU A 247 6.41 -14.21 -2.30
CA LEU A 247 6.34 -13.54 -3.61
C LEU A 247 6.70 -14.48 -4.77
N GLU A 248 7.72 -15.33 -4.60
CA GLU A 248 8.07 -16.30 -5.65
C GLU A 248 6.99 -17.35 -5.87
N ALA A 249 6.30 -17.77 -4.80
CA ALA A 249 5.19 -18.71 -4.90
C ALA A 249 4.02 -18.17 -5.74
N LEU A 250 3.91 -16.85 -5.89
CA LEU A 250 2.90 -16.19 -6.72
C LEU A 250 3.28 -16.08 -8.19
N VAL A 251 4.50 -16.49 -8.60
CA VAL A 251 4.91 -16.43 -9.99
C VAL A 251 4.06 -17.38 -10.84
N PHE A 252 3.40 -16.84 -11.85
CA PHE A 252 2.48 -17.57 -12.73
C PHE A 252 2.94 -17.57 -14.19
N THR A 253 2.32 -18.41 -15.01
CA THR A 253 2.44 -18.35 -16.47
C THR A 253 1.60 -17.18 -17.01
N PRO A 254 2.19 -16.21 -17.73
CA PRO A 254 1.45 -15.04 -18.19
C PRO A 254 0.21 -15.40 -19.02
N ASN A 255 -0.91 -14.75 -18.68
CA ASN A 255 -2.17 -14.77 -19.42
C ASN A 255 -2.72 -13.32 -19.40
N PRO A 256 -2.14 -12.42 -20.20
CA PRO A 256 -2.36 -11.00 -20.06
C PRO A 256 -3.82 -10.62 -20.34
N PHE A 257 -4.36 -9.78 -19.49
CA PHE A 257 -5.60 -9.05 -19.73
C PHE A 257 -5.35 -7.59 -19.36
N VAL A 258 -5.65 -6.68 -20.28
CA VAL A 258 -5.46 -5.25 -20.09
C VAL A 258 -6.81 -4.58 -20.24
N GLY A 259 -7.24 -3.91 -19.18
CA GLY A 259 -8.40 -3.05 -19.22
C GLY A 259 -7.95 -1.60 -19.17
N ALA A 260 -8.75 -0.74 -19.77
CA ALA A 260 -8.47 0.68 -19.77
C ALA A 260 -9.36 1.38 -18.71
N GLY A 261 -8.94 2.57 -18.27
CA GLY A 261 -9.68 3.34 -17.27
C GLY A 261 -11.08 3.77 -17.73
N ALA A 262 -11.88 4.33 -16.82
CA ALA A 262 -13.14 4.93 -17.22
C ALA A 262 -12.89 6.06 -18.24
N GLY A 263 -13.49 5.93 -19.43
CA GLY A 263 -13.33 6.86 -20.55
C GLY A 263 -12.74 6.26 -21.84
N SER A 264 -12.24 5.03 -21.80
CA SER A 264 -11.86 4.27 -22.99
C SER A 264 -12.88 3.18 -23.23
N SER A 265 -13.76 3.39 -24.20
CA SER A 265 -14.56 2.31 -24.78
C SER A 265 -13.64 1.16 -25.20
N GLN A 266 -13.85 -0.04 -24.64
CA GLN A 266 -13.30 -1.25 -25.24
C GLN A 266 -13.85 -1.38 -26.67
N PRO A 267 -13.02 -1.78 -27.65
CA PRO A 267 -13.46 -2.05 -29.01
C PRO A 267 -14.40 -3.26 -29.09
#